data_AF-A0A654U7H8-F1
#
_entry.id   AF-A0A654U7H8-F1
#
_cell.length_a   1.000
_cell.length_b   1.000
_cell.length_c   1.000
_cell.angle_alpha   90.00
_cell.angle_beta   90.00
_cell.angle_gamma   90.00
#
_symmetry.space_group_name_H-M   'P 1'
#
loop_
_entity.id
_entity.type
_entity.pdbx_description
1 polymer ?
#
loop_
_entity_poly.entity_id
_entity_poly.type
_entity_poly.pdbx_seq_one_letter_code
_entity_poly.pdbx_strand_id
1 'polypeptide(L)' 'MVRKAYRPSHEKLAWARRVLAASRSERGAFAFEGQMVDSPVLTHAETMLRRAGEATSE' A
#
# COMPACT_ATOMS: atom_id res chain seq x y z
N MET A 1 9.24 16.79 -19.92
CA MET A 1 9.09 16.94 -18.45
C MET A 1 7.75 16.35 -17.97
N VAL A 2 7.53 15.02 -18.06
CA VAL A 2 6.32 14.33 -17.56
C VAL A 2 6.70 12.94 -17.05
N ARG A 3 7.53 12.85 -16.01
CA ARG A 3 7.81 11.56 -15.34
C ARG A 3 7.75 11.62 -13.81
N LYS A 4 7.60 12.81 -13.21
CA LYS A 4 7.50 12.96 -11.75
C LYS A 4 6.07 12.79 -11.21
N ALA A 5 5.03 12.96 -12.03
CA ALA A 5 3.63 12.90 -11.59
C ALA A 5 3.04 11.48 -11.46
N TYR A 6 3.72 10.45 -11.98
CA TYR A 6 3.26 9.06 -11.94
C TYR A 6 3.88 8.23 -10.83
N ARG A 7 4.81 8.80 -10.04
CA ARG A 7 5.29 8.13 -8.84
C ARG A 7 4.26 8.31 -7.73
N PRO A 8 3.85 7.23 -7.03
CA PRO A 8 3.07 7.37 -5.82
C PRO A 8 3.76 8.38 -4.89
N SER A 9 3.00 9.29 -4.28
CA SER A 9 3.56 10.21 -3.30
C SER A 9 4.16 9.42 -2.14
N HIS A 10 5.20 9.96 -1.50
CA HIS A 10 5.84 9.31 -0.35
C HIS A 10 4.84 8.91 0.73
N GLU A 11 3.80 9.72 0.93
CA GLU A 11 2.70 9.45 1.85
C GLU A 11 1.90 8.19 1.47
N LYS A 12 1.59 7.99 0.18
CA LYS A 12 0.89 6.79 -0.30
C LYS A 12 1.73 5.52 -0.12
N LEU A 13 3.04 5.60 -0.32
CA LEU A 13 3.95 4.47 -0.09
C LEU A 13 4.12 4.17 1.40
N ALA A 14 4.11 5.20 2.25
CA ALA A 14 4.14 5.01 3.69
C ALA A 14 2.86 4.33 4.18
N TRP A 15 1.69 4.77 3.69
CA TRP A 15 0.41 4.14 3.97
C TRP A 15 0.38 2.68 3.48
N ALA A 16 0.82 2.42 2.24
CA ALA A 16 0.86 1.07 1.67
C ALA A 16 1.69 0.09 2.51
N ARG A 17 2.82 0.54 3.06
CA ARG A 17 3.62 -0.27 4.00
C ARG A 17 2.87 -0.56 5.29
N ARG A 18 2.26 0.45 5.91
CA ARG A 18 1.57 0.28 7.20
C ARG A 18 0.34 -0.62 7.08
N VAL A 19 -0.45 -0.47 6.02
CA VAL A 19 -1.65 -1.29 5.82
C VAL A 19 -1.30 -2.77 5.57
N LEU A 20 -0.24 -3.05 4.81
CA LEU A 20 0.24 -4.43 4.58
C LEU A 20 0.87 -5.05 5.84
N ALA A 21 1.48 -4.24 6.71
CA ALA A 21 1.94 -4.71 8.01
C ALA A 21 0.74 -5.06 8.92
N ALA A 22 -0.28 -4.20 8.96
CA ALA A 22 -1.49 -4.44 9.74
C ALA A 22 -2.26 -5.67 9.25
N SER A 23 -2.33 -5.91 7.95
CA SER A 23 -3.03 -7.06 7.37
C SER A 23 -2.40 -8.41 7.72
N ARG A 24 -1.18 -8.45 8.28
CA ARG A 24 -0.57 -9.71 8.76
C ARG A 24 -1.22 -10.23 10.05
N SER A 25 -1.81 -9.32 10.83
CA SER A 25 -2.48 -9.65 12.11
C SER A 25 -4.00 -9.75 11.96
N GLU A 26 -4.55 -9.14 10.92
CA GLU A 26 -5.99 -9.13 10.63
C GLU A 26 -6.39 -10.26 9.67
N ARG A 27 -7.61 -10.78 9.81
CA ARG A 27 -8.18 -11.77 8.88
C ARG A 27 -9.40 -11.18 8.19
N GLY A 28 -9.35 -11.08 6.86
CA GLY A 28 -10.43 -10.52 6.07
C GLY A 28 -10.40 -8.99 6.03
N ALA A 29 -11.56 -8.36 5.84
CA ALA A 29 -11.66 -6.91 5.77
C ALA A 29 -11.58 -6.28 7.16
N PHE A 30 -10.82 -5.20 7.30
CA PHE A 30 -10.59 -4.50 8.57
C PHE A 30 -10.57 -2.98 8.38
N ALA A 31 -10.74 -2.23 9.47
CA ALA A 31 -10.63 -0.78 9.43
C ALA A 31 -9.19 -0.34 9.73
N PHE A 32 -8.62 0.53 8.90
CA PHE A 32 -7.28 1.08 9.05
C PHE A 32 -7.27 2.56 8.71
N GLU A 33 -6.77 3.41 9.61
CA GLU A 33 -6.72 4.87 9.43
C GLU A 33 -8.07 5.50 9.00
N GLY A 34 -9.19 4.96 9.54
CA GLY A 34 -10.54 5.42 9.21
C GLY A 34 -11.07 4.97 7.84
N GLN A 35 -10.34 4.08 7.15
CA GLN A 35 -10.73 3.49 5.87
C GLN A 35 -10.99 1.99 6.03
N MET A 36 -11.95 1.45 5.27
CA MET A 36 -12.12 0.01 5.17
C MET A 36 -11.09 -0.56 4.20
N VAL A 37 -10.39 -1.59 4.66
CA VAL A 37 -9.34 -2.29 3.92
C VAL A 37 -9.80 -3.71 3.66
N ASP A 38 -9.80 -4.10 2.40
CA ASP A 38 -10.13 -5.45 1.92
C ASP A 38 -9.01 -6.00 1.01
N SER A 39 -9.19 -7.21 0.49
CA SER A 39 -8.20 -7.85 -0.38
C SER A 39 -7.85 -7.02 -1.63
N PRO A 40 -8.82 -6.39 -2.34
CA PRO A 40 -8.51 -5.44 -3.41
C PRO A 40 -7.63 -4.26 -2.98
N VAL A 41 -7.91 -3.66 -1.82
CA VAL A 41 -7.13 -2.54 -1.28
C VAL A 41 -5.69 -2.97 -0.96
N LEU A 42 -5.51 -4.16 -0.37
CA LEU A 42 -4.17 -4.71 -0.10
C LEU A 42 -3.39 -4.97 -1.40
N THR A 43 -4.04 -5.56 -2.40
CA THR A 43 -3.43 -5.79 -3.73
C THR A 43 -3.00 -4.48 -4.39
N HIS A 44 -3.79 -3.41 -4.19
CA HIS A 44 -3.45 -2.07 -4.67
C HIS A 44 -2.21 -1.50 -3.95
N ALA A 45 -2.14 -1.64 -2.64
CA ALA A 45 -0.98 -1.23 -1.83
C ALA A 45 0.31 -1.94 -2.28
N GLU A 46 0.28 -3.26 -2.48
CA GLU A 46 1.41 -4.03 -3.01
C GLU A 46 1.85 -3.52 -4.39
N THR A 47 0.89 -3.25 -5.27
CA THR A 47 1.18 -2.71 -6.61
C THR A 47 1.82 -1.33 -6.55
N MET A 48 1.45 -0.48 -5.58
CA MET A 48 2.10 0.82 -5.38
C MET A 48 3.57 0.67 -5.00
N LEU A 49 3.89 -0.20 -4.03
CA LEU A 49 5.27 -0.44 -3.58
C LEU A 49 6.14 -1.00 -4.71
N ARG A 50 5.61 -2.01 -5.42
CA ARG A 50 6.27 -2.58 -6.60
C ARG A 50 6.56 -1.52 -7.68
N ARG A 51 5.62 -0.61 -7.95
CA ARG A 51 5.81 0.48 -8.92
C ARG A 51 6.81 1.54 -8.44
N ALA A 52 6.97 1.70 -7.13
CA ALA A 52 8.00 2.55 -6.56
C ALA A 52 9.41 1.93 -6.62
N GLY A 53 9.54 0.67 -7.05
CA GLY A 53 10.80 -0.07 -7.06
C GLY A 53 11.17 -0.61 -5.69
N GLU A 54 10.26 -0.56 -4.73
CA GLU A 54 10.40 -1.26 -3.46
C GLU A 54 9.91 -2.68 -3.71
N ALA A 55 10.85 -3.58 -4.03
CA ALA A 55 10.58 -4.99 -3.79
C ALA A 55 10.23 -5.07 -2.30
N THR A 56 9.06 -5.62 -1.97
CA THR A 56 8.75 -6.03 -0.60
C THR A 56 9.78 -7.09 -0.25
N SER A 57 10.96 -6.66 0.21
CA SER A 57 12.01 -7.55 0.68
C SER A 57 11.46 -8.24 1.92
N GLU A 58 11.45 -9.56 1.85
CA GLU A 58 11.16 -10.50 2.94
C GLU A 58 11.95 -10.19 4.21
#